data_AF-A0AAE0KBH1-F1
#
_entry.id   AF-A0AAE0KBH1-F1
#
_cell.length_a   1.000
_cell.length_b   1.000
_cell.length_c   1.000
_cell.angle_alpha   90.00
_cell.angle_beta   90.00
_cell.angle_gamma   90.00
#
_symmetry.space_group_name_H-M   'P 1'
#
loop_
_entity.id
_entity.type
_entity.pdbx_description
1 polymer ?
#
loop_
_entity_poly.entity_id
_entity_poly.type
_entity_poly.pdbx_seq_one_letter_code
_entity_poly.pdbx_strand_id
1 'polypeptide(L)'
;MNKCLENKDGKLKKKKNGNLGGECGACTVSDSPGRMECACPNKIGKNQMSSILLNTFLDVDNQGRLKCSGGTGDIVNERPRE
;
A
#
# COMPACT_ATOMS: atom_id res chain seq x y z
N MET A 1 -8.54 3.88 3.89
CA MET A 1 -7.34 3.18 3.36
C MET A 1 -7.45 2.75 1.90
N ASN A 2 -8.53 2.11 1.42
CA ASN A 2 -8.65 1.62 0.03
C ASN A 2 -8.48 2.66 -1.09
N LYS A 3 -8.65 3.95 -0.82
CA LYS A 3 -8.63 5.02 -1.84
C LYS A 3 -7.25 5.54 -2.20
N CYS A 4 -6.21 5.03 -1.54
CA CYS A 4 -4.86 5.58 -1.61
C CYS A 4 -3.82 4.62 -2.15
N LEU A 5 -4.27 3.40 -2.40
CA LEU A 5 -3.45 2.27 -2.75
C LEU A 5 -4.12 1.51 -3.87
N GLU A 6 -3.30 0.96 -4.75
CA GLU A 6 -3.73 0.04 -5.80
C GLU A 6 -2.80 -1.16 -5.82
N ASN A 7 -3.33 -2.30 -6.28
CA ASN A 7 -2.51 -3.44 -6.64
C ASN A 7 -1.98 -3.25 -8.06
N LYS A 8 -0.66 -3.21 -8.25
CA LYS A 8 -0.04 -3.23 -9.57
C LYS A 8 0.83 -4.47 -9.71
N ASP A 9 0.24 -5.52 -10.28
CA ASP A 9 0.92 -6.79 -10.54
C ASP A 9 1.47 -7.46 -9.26
N GLY A 10 0.65 -7.52 -8.21
CA GLY A 10 1.02 -8.12 -6.92
C GLY A 10 1.82 -7.19 -6.01
N LYS A 11 1.92 -5.90 -6.35
CA LYS A 11 2.65 -4.89 -5.59
C LYS A 11 1.74 -3.75 -5.17
N LEU A 12 1.77 -3.41 -3.89
CA LEU A 12 1.10 -2.21 -3.37
C LEU A 12 1.76 -0.96 -3.95
N LYS A 13 0.96 -0.08 -4.56
CA LYS A 13 1.40 1.23 -5.04
C LYS A 13 0.50 2.34 -4.54
N LYS A 14 1.10 3.51 -4.29
CA LYS A 14 0.38 4.72 -3.92
C LYS A 14 -0.38 5.28 -5.13
N LYS A 15 -1.65 5.60 -4.94
CA LYS A 15 -2.50 6.25 -5.94
C LYS A 15 -3.50 7.15 -5.24
N LYS A 16 -3.51 8.44 -5.60
CA LYS A 16 -4.40 9.47 -4.98
C LYS A 16 -5.89 9.11 -5.06
N ASN A 17 -6.28 8.26 -6.01
CA ASN A 17 -7.62 7.68 -6.15
C ASN A 17 -7.50 6.18 -6.47
N GLY A 18 -6.69 5.47 -5.66
CA GLY A 18 -6.53 4.03 -5.74
C GLY A 18 -7.82 3.28 -5.44
N ASN A 19 -7.84 2.02 -5.84
CA ASN A 19 -8.82 1.08 -5.34
C ASN A 19 -8.09 -0.22 -5.00
N LEU A 20 -7.76 -0.40 -3.73
CA LEU A 20 -7.26 -1.67 -3.21
C LEU A 20 -8.40 -2.70 -3.07
N GLY A 21 -9.66 -2.25 -3.21
CA GLY A 21 -10.86 -3.02 -2.89
C GLY A 21 -11.00 -4.27 -3.73
N GLY A 22 -10.80 -5.42 -3.07
CA GLY A 22 -11.08 -6.75 -3.61
C GLY A 22 -9.88 -7.44 -4.26
N GLU A 23 -8.78 -6.73 -4.52
CA GLU A 23 -7.61 -7.33 -5.15
C GLU A 23 -6.68 -7.95 -4.11
N CYS A 24 -6.28 -7.22 -3.07
CA CYS A 24 -5.36 -7.76 -2.05
C CYS A 24 -6.09 -8.27 -0.80
N GLY A 25 -5.65 -9.42 -0.29
CA GLY A 25 -6.12 -10.03 0.96
C GLY A 25 -5.03 -10.09 2.02
N ALA A 26 -5.40 -10.49 3.24
CA ALA A 26 -4.49 -10.70 4.38
C ALA A 26 -3.57 -9.50 4.66
N CYS A 27 -4.14 -8.29 4.70
CA CYS A 27 -3.39 -7.10 5.03
C CYS A 27 -3.15 -6.98 6.54
N THR A 28 -1.90 -6.87 6.97
CA THR A 28 -1.49 -6.54 8.33
C THR A 28 -0.84 -5.16 8.36
N VAL A 29 -1.00 -4.44 9.47
CA VAL A 29 -0.34 -3.16 9.71
C VAL A 29 0.52 -3.30 10.96
N SER A 30 1.80 -3.00 10.83
CA SER A 30 2.74 -2.96 11.93
C SER A 30 2.86 -1.54 12.47
N ASP A 31 2.67 -1.40 13.78
CA ASP A 31 2.57 -0.14 14.52
C ASP A 31 3.84 0.73 14.46
N SER A 32 5.00 0.13 14.18
CA SER A 32 6.25 0.84 13.96
C SER A 32 7.06 0.15 12.86
N PRO A 33 7.38 0.80 11.72
CA PRO A 33 7.22 2.22 11.35
C PRO A 33 5.94 2.57 10.54
N GLY A 34 4.77 2.01 10.89
CA GLY A 34 3.55 2.21 10.08
C GLY A 34 3.64 1.49 8.73
N ARG A 35 4.23 0.28 8.72
CA ARG A 35 4.35 -0.57 7.54
C ARG A 35 3.08 -1.40 7.40
N MET A 36 2.49 -1.37 6.21
CA MET A 36 1.36 -2.23 5.83
C MET A 36 1.87 -3.31 4.89
N GLU A 37 1.55 -4.55 5.19
CA GLU A 37 1.90 -5.70 4.35
C GLU A 37 0.62 -6.38 3.90
N CYS A 38 0.48 -6.64 2.61
CA CYS A 38 -0.66 -7.34 2.04
C CYS A 38 -0.23 -8.44 1.10
N ALA A 39 -1.03 -9.50 1.03
CA ALA A 39 -0.93 -10.49 -0.03
C ALA A 39 -1.77 -10.03 -1.22
N CYS A 40 -1.11 -9.61 -2.30
CA CYS A 40 -1.74 -9.11 -3.51
C CYS A 40 -1.56 -10.10 -4.66
N PRO A 41 -2.62 -10.50 -5.40
CA PRO A 41 -2.49 -11.32 -6.59
C PRO A 41 -1.79 -10.52 -7.69
N ASN A 42 -0.80 -11.13 -8.33
CA ASN A 42 -0.20 -10.60 -9.55
C ASN A 42 -1.07 -10.93 -10.79
N LYS A 43 -0.64 -10.53 -11.99
CA LYS A 43 -1.37 -10.77 -13.25
C LYS A 43 -1.65 -12.26 -13.54
N ILE A 44 -0.91 -13.18 -12.91
CA ILE A 44 -1.11 -14.63 -13.05
C ILE A 44 -1.95 -15.23 -11.91
N GLY A 45 -2.55 -14.40 -11.04
CA GLY A 45 -3.39 -14.82 -9.93
C GLY A 45 -2.62 -15.38 -8.73
N LYS A 46 -1.29 -15.29 -8.71
CA LYS A 46 -0.48 -15.70 -7.55
C LYS A 46 -0.36 -14.56 -6.56
N ASN A 47 -0.71 -14.84 -5.31
CA ASN A 47 -0.51 -13.90 -4.21
C ASN A 47 0.98 -13.66 -3.99
N GLN A 48 1.39 -12.40 -4.02
CA GLN A 48 2.72 -11.94 -3.63
C GLN A 48 2.59 -11.06 -2.39
N MET A 49 3.48 -11.28 -1.42
CA MET A 49 3.58 -10.39 -0.28
C MET A 49 4.17 -9.07 -0.73
N SER A 50 3.51 -7.97 -0.40
CA SER A 50 3.98 -6.62 -0.72
C SER A 50 3.83 -5.73 0.50
N SER A 51 4.90 -5.01 0.82
CA SER A 51 4.98 -4.08 1.95
C SER A 51 4.96 -2.63 1.47
N ILE A 52 4.34 -1.74 2.25
CA ILE A 52 4.33 -0.31 1.99
C ILE A 52 4.37 0.50 3.29
N LEU A 53 5.11 1.61 3.30
CA LEU A 53 5.19 2.52 4.45
C LEU A 53 4.09 3.58 4.38
N LEU A 54 3.06 3.44 5.21
CA LEU A 54 1.91 4.34 5.26
C LEU A 54 2.32 5.78 5.62
N ASN A 55 3.25 5.94 6.56
CA ASN A 55 3.74 7.24 7.02
C ASN A 55 4.41 8.10 5.92
N THR A 56 4.73 7.53 4.75
CA THR A 56 5.37 8.29 3.66
C THR A 56 4.39 9.01 2.75
N PHE A 57 3.10 8.67 2.79
CA PHE A 57 2.08 9.26 1.91
C PHE A 57 0.69 9.39 2.54
N LEU A 58 0.49 8.92 3.77
CA LEU A 58 -0.69 9.21 4.56
C LEU A 58 -0.40 10.36 5.51
N ASP A 59 -1.35 11.27 5.57
CA ASP A 59 -1.30 12.49 6.33
C ASP A 59 -2.65 12.63 7.04
N VAL A 60 -2.74 13.52 8.02
CA VAL A 60 -3.97 13.74 8.77
C VAL A 60 -4.54 15.09 8.34
N ASP A 61 -5.79 15.12 7.89
CA ASP A 61 -6.48 16.38 7.61
C ASP A 61 -6.88 17.09 8.91
N ASN A 62 -7.27 18.36 8.80
CA ASN A 62 -7.62 19.19 9.95
C ASN A 62 -8.85 18.67 10.74
N GLN A 63 -9.61 17.72 10.18
CA GLN A 63 -10.71 17.00 10.84
C GLN A 63 -10.29 15.66 11.45
N GLY A 64 -8.99 15.35 11.51
CA GLY A 64 -8.48 14.09 12.04
C GLY A 64 -8.68 12.89 11.11
N ARG A 65 -8.98 13.09 9.81
CA ARG A 65 -9.14 11.98 8.85
C ARG A 65 -7.83 11.72 8.12
N LEU A 66 -7.56 10.44 7.89
CA LEU A 66 -6.41 10.02 7.07
C LEU A 66 -6.63 10.45 5.61
N LYS A 67 -5.79 11.38 5.13
CA LYS A 67 -5.73 11.86 3.74
C LYS A 67 -4.45 11.37 3.07
N CYS A 68 -4.44 11.33 1.75
CA CYS A 68 -3.32 10.80 1.00
C CYS A 68 -2.54 11.93 0.37
N SER A 69 -1.42 12.26 1.02
CA SER A 69 -0.49 13.32 0.65
C SER A 69 0.68 12.71 -0.10
N GLY A 70 0.72 12.84 -1.43
CA GLY A 70 1.92 12.44 -2.19
C GLY A 70 1.63 12.02 -3.63
N GLY A 71 2.38 12.61 -4.56
CA GLY A 71 2.30 12.34 -5.99
C GLY A 71 2.57 10.88 -6.36
N THR A 72 1.97 10.46 -7.47
CA THR A 72 2.21 9.20 -8.18
C THR A 72 3.71 8.93 -8.26
N GLY A 73 4.15 7.82 -7.69
CA GLY A 73 5.55 7.42 -7.69
C GLY A 73 5.66 5.96 -7.32
N ASP A 74 6.44 5.21 -8.10
CA ASP A 74 6.69 3.80 -7.89
C ASP A 74 7.37 3.56 -6.54
N ILE A 75 6.89 2.55 -5.82
CA ILE A 75 7.42 2.18 -4.51
C ILE A 75 8.53 1.17 -4.74
N VAL A 76 9.72 1.50 -4.23
CA VAL A 76 10.87 0.61 -4.20
C VAL A 76 10.51 -0.61 -3.36
N ASN A 77 10.44 -1.75 -4.04
CA ASN A 77 10.34 -3.05 -3.40
C ASN A 77 11.69 -3.29 -2.73
N GLU A 78 11.85 -2.87 -1.47
CA GLU A 78 12.98 -3.28 -0.64
C GLU A 78 12.86 -4.79 -0.44
N ARG A 79 13.43 -5.56 -1.37
CA ARG A 79 13.72 -6.97 -1.11
C ARG A 79 14.56 -7.00 0.17
N PRO A 80 14.29 -7.92 1.12
CA PRO A 80 15.29 -8.19 2.15
C PRO A 80 16.60 -8.53 1.44
N ARG A 81 17.63 -7.75 1.77
CA ARG A 81 19.00 -7.99 1.32
C ARG A 81 19.56 -9.05 2.28
N GLU A 82 19.93 -10.17 1.66
CA GLU A 82 20.72 -11.30 2.19
C GLU A 82 19.97 -12.35 3.03
#